data_AF-A0A8C5Y6G6-F1
#
_entry.id   AF-A0A8C5Y6G6-F1
#
_cell.length_a   1.000
_cell.length_b   1.000
_cell.length_c   1.000
_cell.angle_alpha   90.00
_cell.angle_beta   90.00
_cell.angle_gamma   90.00
#
_symmetry.space_group_name_H-M   'P 1'
#
loop_
_entity.id
_entity.type
_entity.pdbx_description
1 polymer ?
#
loop_
_entity_poly.entity_id
_entity_poly.type
_entity_poly.pdbx_seq_one_letter_code
_entity_poly.pdbx_strand_id
1 'polypeptide(L)'
;MAKVSVLNVAVLENPSPFHSPFRFEISFECSEALADDLEWKIIYVGSAESEEFDQILDSVLVGPVPAGRHMFVFQVRKMRPEALALAVMMPWHCSWATE
;
A
#
# COMPACT_ATOMS: atom_id res chain seq x y z
N MET A 1 16.94 13.52 11.78
CA MET A 1 15.75 12.69 12.09
C MET A 1 14.75 12.85 10.96
N ALA A 2 13.94 11.83 10.67
CA ALA A 2 12.89 11.94 9.66
C ALA A 2 11.83 12.96 10.10
N LYS A 3 11.34 13.78 9.17
CA LYS A 3 10.28 14.79 9.42
C LYS A 3 8.89 14.17 9.58
N VAL A 4 8.74 12.95 9.06
CA VAL A 4 7.51 12.17 9.07
C VAL A 4 7.81 10.81 9.66
N SER A 5 6.96 10.35 10.57
CA SER A 5 7.04 9.02 11.17
C SER A 5 5.69 8.35 11.06
N VAL A 6 5.64 7.13 10.52
CA VAL A 6 4.41 6.34 10.47
C VAL A 6 4.16 5.72 11.85
N LEU A 7 3.00 5.99 12.42
CA LEU A 7 2.59 5.50 13.73
C LEU A 7 1.87 4.16 13.65
N ASN A 8 0.95 4.01 12.69
CA ASN A 8 0.16 2.80 12.51
C ASN A 8 -0.33 2.65 11.06
N VAL A 9 -0.51 1.41 10.63
CA VAL A 9 -1.18 1.05 9.37
C VAL A 9 -2.15 -0.09 9.67
N ALA A 10 -3.45 0.21 9.67
CA ALA A 10 -4.49 -0.80 9.87
C ALA A 10 -5.08 -1.21 8.51
N VAL A 11 -5.10 -2.51 8.26
CA VAL A 11 -5.75 -3.09 7.08
C VAL A 11 -7.24 -3.26 7.38
N LEU A 12 -8.08 -2.51 6.67
CA LEU A 12 -9.53 -2.58 6.82
C LEU A 12 -10.09 -3.66 5.90
N GLU A 13 -11.21 -4.28 6.31
CA GLU A 13 -11.91 -5.30 5.51
C GLU A 13 -11.02 -6.51 5.16
N ASN A 14 -10.33 -7.08 6.15
CA ASN A 14 -9.55 -8.31 6.01
C ASN A 14 -10.15 -9.41 6.91
N PRO A 15 -10.55 -10.59 6.38
CA PRO A 15 -10.43 -11.05 4.98
C PRO A 15 -11.48 -10.47 4.04
N SER A 16 -11.11 -10.30 2.77
CA SER A 16 -12.01 -9.82 1.71
C SER A 16 -11.76 -10.52 0.36
N PRO A 17 -12.73 -10.50 -0.56
CA PRO A 17 -12.57 -11.07 -1.88
C PRO A 17 -11.43 -10.42 -2.65
N PHE A 18 -10.72 -11.16 -3.49
CA PHE A 18 -9.61 -10.64 -4.29
C PHE A 18 -9.96 -9.42 -5.16
N HIS A 19 -11.22 -9.27 -5.58
CA HIS A 19 -11.66 -8.13 -6.39
C HIS A 19 -12.13 -6.92 -5.57
N SER A 20 -12.17 -7.02 -4.24
CA SER A 20 -12.53 -5.88 -3.39
C SER A 20 -11.38 -4.88 -3.31
N PRO A 21 -11.67 -3.57 -3.20
CA PRO A 21 -10.64 -2.56 -3.07
C PRO A 21 -9.88 -2.71 -1.75
N PHE A 22 -8.56 -2.62 -1.79
CA PHE A 22 -7.76 -2.53 -0.57
C PHE A 22 -8.02 -1.21 0.15
N ARG A 23 -8.16 -1.27 1.47
CA ARG A 23 -8.37 -0.12 2.35
C ARG A 23 -7.35 -0.15 3.48
N PHE A 24 -6.57 0.91 3.60
CA PHE A 24 -5.59 1.09 4.65
C PHE A 24 -5.91 2.36 5.42
N GLU A 25 -6.06 2.25 6.74
CA GLU A 25 -6.06 3.41 7.61
C GLU A 25 -4.61 3.67 8.04
N ILE A 26 -4.07 4.81 7.63
CA ILE A 26 -2.69 5.19 7.87
C ILE A 26 -2.68 6.34 8.86
N SER A 27 -1.96 6.16 9.96
CA SER A 27 -1.71 7.17 10.98
C SER A 27 -0.22 7.53 10.98
N PHE A 28 0.08 8.81 10.86
CA PHE A 28 1.46 9.30 10.82
C PHE A 28 1.61 10.61 11.59
N GLU A 29 2.83 10.92 12.02
CA GLU A 29 3.20 12.12 12.75
C GLU A 29 4.21 12.93 11.95
N CYS A 30 3.93 14.22 11.78
CA CYS A 30 4.85 15.20 11.23
C CYS A 30 5.45 16.03 12.36
N SER A 31 6.77 16.01 12.51
CA SER A 31 7.48 16.79 13.53
C SER A 31 7.49 18.28 13.22
N GLU A 32 7.44 18.64 11.94
CA GLU A 32 7.39 20.01 11.43
C GLU A 32 6.41 20.12 10.26
N ALA A 33 5.94 21.33 9.96
CA ALA A 33 5.04 21.56 8.85
C ALA A 33 5.78 21.37 7.51
N LEU A 34 5.19 20.57 6.63
CA LEU A 34 5.65 20.33 5.29
C LEU A 34 4.92 21.26 4.32
N ALA A 35 5.71 22.05 3.58
CA ALA A 35 5.19 22.91 2.51
C ALA A 35 4.85 22.10 1.26
N ASP A 36 5.58 21.00 1.02
CA ASP A 36 5.39 20.10 -0.10
C ASP A 36 4.43 18.95 0.25
N ASP A 37 3.81 18.38 -0.77
CA ASP A 37 2.90 17.24 -0.63
C ASP A 37 3.68 15.93 -0.38
N LEU A 38 3.12 15.09 0.49
CA LEU A 38 3.58 13.71 0.67
C LEU A 38 2.92 12.81 -0.38
N GLU A 39 3.74 12.11 -1.15
CA GLU A 39 3.26 11.09 -2.09
C GLU A 39 3.18 9.72 -1.39
N TRP A 40 1.97 9.18 -1.31
CA TRP A 40 1.71 7.83 -0.82
C TRP A 40 1.39 6.93 -2.00
N LYS A 41 2.04 5.76 -2.06
CA LYS A 41 1.82 4.75 -3.11
C LYS A 41 1.48 3.41 -2.49
N ILE A 42 0.54 2.70 -3.11
CA ILE A 42 0.30 1.29 -2.82
C ILE A 42 0.94 0.50 -3.95
N ILE A 43 1.92 -0.34 -3.61
CA ILE A 43 2.68 -1.14 -4.56
C ILE A 43 2.33 -2.60 -4.31
N TYR A 44 1.89 -3.27 -5.36
CA TYR A 44 1.73 -4.71 -5.36
C TYR A 44 3.03 -5.35 -5.84
N VAL A 45 3.63 -6.18 -5.00
CA VAL A 45 4.87 -6.87 -5.30
C VAL A 45 4.54 -8.14 -6.09
N GLY A 46 4.91 -8.15 -7.36
CA GLY A 46 4.61 -9.26 -8.28
C GLY A 46 5.58 -10.43 -8.15
N SER A 47 6.81 -10.16 -7.71
CA SER A 47 7.85 -11.16 -7.44
C SER A 47 8.70 -10.73 -6.26
N ALA A 48 9.08 -11.68 -5.41
CA ALA A 48 10.02 -11.39 -4.32
C ALA A 48 11.47 -11.17 -4.81
N GLU A 49 11.77 -11.56 -6.05
CA GLU A 49 13.14 -11.57 -6.60
C GLU A 49 13.42 -10.42 -7.56
N SER A 50 12.39 -9.73 -8.07
CA SER A 50 12.56 -8.68 -9.07
C SER A 50 11.47 -7.62 -8.96
N GLU A 51 11.92 -6.36 -8.87
CA GLU A 51 11.07 -5.16 -8.88
C GLU A 51 10.44 -4.90 -10.26
N GLU A 52 10.86 -5.59 -11.32
CA GLU A 52 10.29 -5.45 -12.68
C GLU A 52 8.80 -5.81 -12.75
N PHE A 53 8.34 -6.63 -11.80
CA PHE A 53 6.95 -7.07 -11.71
C PHE A 53 6.14 -6.25 -10.71
N ASP A 54 6.74 -5.24 -10.07
CA ASP A 54 6.06 -4.40 -9.10
C ASP A 54 5.12 -3.43 -9.78
N GLN A 55 3.93 -3.30 -9.21
CA GLN A 55 2.86 -2.53 -9.81
C GLN A 55 2.35 -1.49 -8.82
N ILE A 56 2.40 -0.23 -9.24
CA ILE A 56 1.76 0.85 -8.48
C ILE A 56 0.25 0.73 -8.69
N LEU A 57 -0.47 0.29 -7.66
CA LEU A 57 -1.92 0.14 -7.68
C LEU A 57 -2.63 1.49 -7.64
N ASP A 58 -2.14 2.40 -6.79
CA ASP A 58 -2.69 3.75 -6.64
C ASP A 58 -1.62 4.69 -6.05
N SER A 59 -1.75 5.98 -6.32
CA SER A 59 -0.90 7.02 -5.75
C SER A 59 -1.73 8.25 -5.37
N VAL A 60 -1.46 8.78 -4.18
CA VAL A 60 -2.15 9.98 -3.67
C VAL A 60 -1.15 10.97 -3.12
N LEU A 61 -1.42 12.25 -3.36
CA LEU A 61 -0.69 13.36 -2.78
C LEU A 61 -1.47 13.88 -1.58
N VAL A 62 -0.79 14.02 -0.45
CA VAL A 62 -1.34 14.54 0.80
C VAL A 62 -0.52 15.76 1.21
N GLY A 63 -1.09 16.95 1.03
CA GLY A 63 -0.48 18.17 1.52
C GLY A 63 -1.27 19.43 1.20
N PRO A 64 -0.78 20.58 1.69
CA PRO A 64 0.35 20.74 2.61
C PRO A 64 0.05 20.17 4.01
N VAL A 65 1.04 19.60 4.69
CA VAL A 65 0.84 18.85 5.94
C VAL A 65 1.37 19.62 7.15
N PRO A 66 0.51 20.08 8.08
CA PRO A 66 0.98 20.80 9.26
C PRO A 66 1.65 19.85 10.27
N ALA A 67 2.43 20.41 11.20
CA ALA A 67 3.02 19.61 12.29
C ALA A 67 1.92 18.99 13.16
N GLY A 68 2.13 17.76 13.61
CA GLY A 68 1.19 17.01 14.44
C GLY A 68 0.88 15.62 13.90
N ARG A 69 -0.17 15.01 14.45
CA ARG A 69 -0.62 13.66 14.08
C ARG A 69 -1.77 13.74 13.09
N HIS A 70 -1.67 12.92 12.05
CA HIS A 70 -2.61 12.84 10.95
C HIS A 70 -3.07 11.41 10.75
N MET A 71 -4.29 11.26 10.27
CA MET A 71 -4.88 9.97 9.95
C MET A 71 -5.74 10.11 8.70
N PHE A 72 -5.60 9.18 7.77
CA PHE A 72 -6.42 9.11 6.58
C PHE A 72 -6.63 7.67 6.13
N VAL A 73 -7.69 7.44 5.35
CA VAL A 73 -7.95 6.13 4.73
C VAL A 73 -7.51 6.19 3.27
N PHE A 74 -6.55 5.34 2.92
CA PHE A 74 -6.11 5.13 1.55
C PHE A 74 -6.85 3.92 0.97
N GLN A 75 -7.75 4.18 0.03
CA GLN A 75 -8.49 3.15 -0.69
C GLN A 75 -8.06 3.07 -2.17
N VAL A 76 -7.66 1.87 -2.61
CA VAL A 76 -7.33 1.60 -4.02
C VAL A 76 -8.61 1.59 -4.84
N ARG A 77 -8.73 2.47 -5.84
CA ARG A 77 -9.98 2.63 -6.59
C ARG A 77 -10.27 1.51 -7.58
N LYS A 78 -9.26 0.83 -8.13
CA LYS A 78 -9.48 -0.22 -9.14
C LYS A 78 -8.27 -1.13 -9.29
N MET A 79 -8.42 -2.41 -8.92
CA MET A 79 -7.51 -3.44 -9.40
C MET A 79 -7.71 -3.59 -10.91
N ARG A 80 -6.70 -3.25 -11.70
CA ARG A 80 -6.72 -3.54 -13.13
C ARG A 80 -6.53 -5.04 -13.33
N PRO A 81 -7.43 -5.74 -14.04
CA PRO A 81 -7.31 -7.19 -14.25
C PRO A 81 -6.01 -7.59 -14.96
N GLU A 82 -5.53 -6.75 -15.89
CA GLU A 82 -4.28 -6.98 -16.64
C GLU A 82 -3.02 -7.01 -15.78
N ALA A 83 -3.07 -6.37 -14.61
CA ALA A 83 -1.93 -6.20 -13.71
C ALA A 83 -1.79 -7.45 -12.80
N LEU A 84 -2.91 -7.99 -12.31
CA LEU A 84 -2.92 -9.22 -11.48
C LEU A 84 -2.86 -10.53 -12.26
N ALA A 85 -3.06 -10.51 -13.58
CA ALA A 85 -3.00 -11.70 -14.42
C ALA A 85 -1.61 -12.39 -14.44
N LEU A 86 -0.53 -11.65 -14.17
CA LEU A 86 0.83 -12.22 -14.06
C LEU A 86 1.09 -12.82 -12.66
N ALA A 87 0.53 -12.23 -11.60
CA ALA A 87 0.74 -12.73 -10.24
C ALA A 87 -0.07 -13.99 -9.93
N VAL A 88 -1.23 -14.16 -10.58
CA VAL A 88 -2.07 -15.36 -10.44
C VAL A 88 -1.53 -16.55 -11.27
N MET A 89 -0.55 -16.33 -12.15
CA MET A 89 0.18 -17.42 -12.81
C MET A 89 1.35 -17.96 -11.98
N MET A 90 1.44 -17.63 -10.69
CA MET A 90 2.00 -18.57 -9.73
C MET A 90 0.83 -19.27 -9.05
N PRO A 91 0.56 -20.55 -9.36
CA PRO A 91 -0.40 -21.29 -8.59
C PRO A 91 0.15 -21.32 -7.16
N TRP A 92 -0.63 -20.81 -6.21
CA TRP A 92 -0.50 -21.16 -4.82
C TRP A 92 -0.75 -22.67 -4.69
N HIS A 93 0.20 -23.48 -5.13
CA HIS A 93 0.38 -24.83 -4.63
C HIS A 93 1.15 -24.65 -3.32
N CYS A 94 0.39 -24.42 -2.25
CA CYS A 94 0.90 -24.65 -0.91
C CYS A 94 1.13 -26.16 -0.79
N SER A 95 2.31 -26.62 -1.18
CA SER A 95 2.86 -27.87 -0.65
C SER A 95 3.92 -27.46 0.36
N TRP A 96 3.61 -27.69 1.64
CA TRP A 96 4.66 -27.92 2.62
C TRP A 96 5.58 -29.00 2.04
N ALA A 97 6.81 -28.63 1.69
CA ALA A 97 7.89 -29.59 1.59
C ALA A 97 8.60 -29.57 2.94
N THR A 98 8.15 -30.44 3.84
CA THR A 98 9.07 -31.11 4.74
C THR A 98 10.07 -31.88 3.88
N GLU A 99 11.26 -31.33 3.70
CA GLU A 99 12.56 -31.98 3.96
C GLU A 99 13.68 -30.94 3.90
#